data_AF-A0A0C2N7F4-F1
#
_entry.id   AF-A0A0C2N7F4-F1
#
_cell.length_a   1.000
_cell.length_b   1.000
_cell.length_c   1.000
_cell.angle_alpha   90.00
_cell.angle_beta   90.00
_cell.angle_gamma   90.00
#
_symmetry.space_group_name_H-M   'P 1'
#
loop_
_entity.id
_entity.type
_entity.pdbx_description
1 polymer ?
#
loop_
_entity_poly.entity_id
_entity_poly.type
_entity_poly.pdbx_seq_one_letter_code
_entity_poly.pdbx_strand_id
1 'polypeptide(L)'
;MDTLDFDHYISVSTFGDLSSQMGAVRMMISRFSKHYNEKAYPIFIDRFPRKLYDEFESMIADPKNVERYFEKKKLFFDVFTFIFRNQNLELLSDRKAEKFVLLFVKFIKIQDPTPAFDPRIMISSVVACASQEPYKVFFINENVIIHFYCYADISNSKSIENYFYMCRNIYDLKHINIGLCPIKLTETVDQLMTKFETTNEEDWARMLFKILRMLRRLKFLDEIEFSVTRFYDITQEMFTRYIKKGETPHFILSLSKIWRGILNGSKNSFRIDNIENLIFFARMFSVGISHHLHKIGLKDPDVDWCRDKPSMLYIVYLTLVAFPIIDHDKNPDLRRLLRRLHHSFVGYKNKYRIEENFPRNHFQFLQYYIKSMLTLDIPISILDEIFLNVQLNVLLKKSSYGTIIHSRGLHCCYLASQILINICGREDLCGSYFATGLGEAKTFMRSLIRSLSNEKYAHKIQKGQRLSFYEDLNIKHLSIINEDLIKSLFSKCESHLADIIKTELLEVHINTEYKIFTDIMANIIYSFNESNKLANIEADSYLRLCDEYPKNSFIITNIEDKSGDSLGATTDLNTSTNKSLLHRLPFSTLLRLFVLIYELKFIYGDINSKLTILFE
;
A
#
# COMPACT_ATOMS: atom_id res chain seq x y z
N MET A 1 3.64 49.08 -39.61
CA MET A 1 2.39 48.37 -39.95
C MET A 1 1.62 48.00 -38.69
N ASP A 2 2.26 47.41 -37.67
CA ASP A 2 1.58 46.97 -36.44
C ASP A 2 0.82 48.06 -35.66
N THR A 3 1.24 49.33 -35.72
CA THR A 3 0.53 50.44 -35.05
C THR A 3 -0.83 50.74 -35.66
N LEU A 4 -0.93 50.69 -36.99
CA LEU A 4 -2.17 50.96 -37.73
C LEU A 4 -3.24 49.90 -37.42
N ASP A 5 -2.80 48.66 -37.19
CA ASP A 5 -3.66 47.53 -36.84
C ASP A 5 -4.23 47.69 -35.41
N PHE A 6 -3.43 48.22 -34.47
CA PHE A 6 -3.89 48.49 -33.10
C PHE A 6 -4.88 49.64 -33.04
N ASP A 7 -4.61 50.75 -33.72
CA ASP A 7 -5.51 51.92 -33.73
C ASP A 7 -6.88 51.56 -34.31
N HIS A 8 -6.89 50.75 -35.37
CA HIS A 8 -8.12 50.21 -35.93
C HIS A 8 -8.89 49.34 -34.93
N TYR A 9 -8.21 48.36 -34.29
CA TYR A 9 -8.83 47.51 -33.27
C TYR A 9 -9.41 48.33 -32.12
N ILE A 10 -8.67 49.32 -31.60
CA ILE A 10 -9.09 50.17 -30.49
C ILE A 10 -10.32 51.00 -30.88
N SER A 11 -10.30 51.61 -32.06
CA SER A 11 -11.40 52.43 -32.58
C SER A 11 -12.68 51.59 -32.73
N VAL A 12 -12.59 50.44 -33.41
CA VAL A 12 -13.76 49.57 -33.64
C VAL A 12 -14.25 48.93 -32.35
N SER A 13 -13.37 48.54 -31.44
CA SER A 13 -13.76 47.98 -30.13
C SER A 13 -14.53 48.97 -29.26
N THR A 14 -14.27 50.26 -29.43
CA THR A 14 -14.91 51.33 -28.65
C THR A 14 -16.24 51.77 -29.28
N PHE A 15 -16.27 51.98 -30.59
CA PHE A 15 -17.41 52.65 -31.26
C PHE A 15 -18.19 51.76 -32.24
N GLY A 16 -17.67 50.59 -32.60
CA GLY A 16 -18.31 49.69 -33.57
C GLY A 16 -19.63 49.10 -33.08
N ASP A 17 -20.45 48.65 -34.05
CA ASP A 17 -21.54 47.72 -33.78
C ASP A 17 -21.01 46.30 -33.46
N LEU A 18 -21.88 45.41 -33.00
CA LEU A 18 -21.48 44.06 -32.58
C LEU A 18 -20.78 43.28 -33.71
N SER A 19 -21.28 43.39 -34.94
CA SER A 19 -20.69 42.70 -36.11
C SER A 19 -19.29 43.21 -36.41
N SER A 20 -19.10 44.53 -36.39
CA SER A 20 -17.80 45.19 -36.60
C SER A 20 -16.82 44.81 -35.49
N GLN A 21 -17.28 44.76 -34.23
CA GLN A 21 -16.47 44.32 -33.10
C GLN A 21 -16.02 42.86 -33.25
N MET A 22 -16.93 41.95 -33.63
CA MET A 22 -16.58 40.55 -33.93
C MET A 22 -15.53 40.46 -35.06
N GLY A 23 -15.70 41.27 -36.12
CA GLY A 23 -14.75 41.36 -37.22
C GLY A 23 -13.35 41.82 -36.77
N ALA A 24 -13.28 42.90 -35.98
CA ALA A 24 -12.03 43.42 -35.45
C ALA A 24 -11.31 42.42 -34.54
N VAL A 25 -12.04 41.71 -33.68
CA VAL A 25 -11.48 40.65 -32.82
C VAL A 25 -10.90 39.51 -33.66
N ARG A 26 -11.63 39.03 -34.68
CA ARG A 26 -11.12 37.98 -35.59
C ARG A 26 -9.88 38.41 -36.34
N MET A 27 -9.85 39.66 -36.82
CA MET A 27 -8.72 40.22 -37.52
C MET A 27 -7.49 40.24 -36.61
N MET A 28 -7.65 40.72 -35.38
CA MET A 28 -6.60 40.76 -34.37
C MET A 28 -6.07 39.35 -34.04
N ILE A 29 -6.96 38.38 -33.79
CA ILE A 29 -6.58 36.99 -33.54
C ILE A 29 -5.81 36.43 -34.73
N SER A 30 -6.35 36.54 -35.95
CA SER A 30 -5.71 36.04 -37.17
C SER A 30 -4.31 36.62 -37.36
N ARG A 31 -4.17 37.95 -37.23
CA ARG A 31 -2.92 38.68 -37.42
C ARG A 31 -1.83 38.24 -36.46
N PHE A 32 -2.17 38.11 -35.19
CA PHE A 32 -1.19 37.79 -34.14
C PHE A 32 -1.14 36.30 -33.80
N SER A 33 -2.01 35.44 -34.36
CA SER A 33 -2.06 33.99 -34.07
C SER A 33 -0.75 33.25 -34.38
N LYS A 34 0.01 33.71 -35.37
CA LYS A 34 1.24 33.07 -35.85
C LYS A 34 2.53 33.62 -35.23
N HIS A 35 2.51 34.85 -34.72
CA HIS A 35 3.69 35.53 -34.19
C HIS A 35 3.40 36.07 -32.80
N TYR A 36 4.25 35.72 -31.83
CA TYR A 36 4.15 36.31 -30.51
C TYR A 36 4.50 37.81 -30.58
N ASN A 37 3.58 38.66 -30.15
CA ASN A 37 3.78 40.09 -30.01
C ASN A 37 3.39 40.50 -28.59
N GLU A 38 4.37 40.84 -27.77
CA GLU A 38 4.20 41.17 -26.36
C GLU A 38 3.24 42.34 -26.11
N LYS A 39 3.16 43.31 -27.03
CA LYS A 39 2.28 44.48 -26.91
C LYS A 39 0.84 44.18 -27.31
N ALA A 40 0.62 43.22 -28.20
CA ALA A 40 -0.70 42.92 -28.73
C ALA A 40 -1.65 42.36 -27.66
N TYR A 41 -1.15 41.58 -26.71
CA TYR A 41 -1.98 40.92 -25.69
C TYR A 41 -2.57 41.89 -24.65
N PRO A 42 -1.78 42.77 -23.99
CA PRO A 42 -2.35 43.80 -23.11
C PRO A 42 -3.40 44.62 -23.84
N ILE A 43 -3.10 45.11 -25.05
CA ILE A 43 -4.03 45.93 -25.84
C ILE A 43 -5.32 45.15 -26.14
N PHE A 44 -5.20 43.89 -26.54
CA PHE A 44 -6.34 43.03 -26.84
C PHE A 44 -7.27 42.86 -25.64
N ILE A 45 -6.72 42.51 -24.48
CA ILE A 45 -7.47 42.27 -23.24
C ILE A 45 -8.03 43.60 -22.69
N ASP A 46 -7.21 44.65 -22.64
CA ASP A 46 -7.58 45.93 -22.05
C ASP A 46 -8.68 46.65 -22.81
N ARG A 47 -8.64 46.52 -24.14
CA ARG A 47 -9.55 47.19 -25.07
C ARG A 47 -10.55 46.21 -25.66
N PHE A 48 -10.77 45.05 -25.04
CA PHE A 48 -11.74 44.08 -25.53
C PHE A 48 -13.14 44.71 -25.62
N PRO A 49 -13.87 44.55 -26.74
CA PRO A 49 -15.14 45.25 -26.94
C PRO A 49 -16.19 44.85 -25.89
N ARG A 50 -16.68 45.84 -25.13
CA ARG A 50 -17.64 45.61 -24.03
C ARG A 50 -18.95 44.99 -24.52
N LYS A 51 -19.53 45.47 -25.63
CA LYS A 51 -20.79 44.92 -26.16
C LYS A 51 -20.65 43.44 -26.54
N LEU A 52 -19.51 43.05 -27.13
CA LEU A 52 -19.23 41.66 -27.44
C LEU A 52 -19.04 40.80 -26.18
N TYR A 53 -18.40 41.34 -25.14
CA TYR A 53 -18.29 40.65 -23.85
C TYR A 53 -19.66 40.44 -23.20
N ASP A 54 -20.49 41.49 -23.14
CA ASP A 54 -21.85 41.44 -22.59
C ASP A 54 -22.73 40.43 -23.38
N GLU A 55 -22.51 40.33 -24.70
CA GLU A 55 -23.15 39.31 -25.54
C GLU A 55 -22.69 37.88 -25.20
N PHE A 56 -21.42 37.67 -24.87
CA PHE A 56 -20.97 36.36 -24.39
C PHE A 56 -21.61 36.00 -23.04
N GLU A 57 -21.85 36.98 -22.17
CA GLU A 57 -22.61 36.76 -20.93
C GLU A 57 -24.08 36.44 -21.20
N SER A 58 -24.73 37.15 -22.13
CA SER A 58 -26.14 36.91 -22.49
C SER A 58 -26.36 35.51 -23.08
N MET A 59 -25.41 35.03 -23.89
CA MET A 59 -25.40 33.67 -24.45
C MET A 59 -25.44 32.56 -23.40
N ILE A 60 -24.87 32.81 -22.22
CA ILE A 60 -24.87 31.84 -21.13
C ILE A 60 -26.22 31.87 -20.39
N ALA A 61 -26.80 33.06 -20.23
CA ALA A 61 -28.07 33.24 -19.54
C ALA A 61 -29.27 32.75 -20.35
N ASP A 62 -29.26 32.96 -21.67
CA ASP A 62 -30.36 32.59 -22.56
C ASP A 62 -29.87 32.05 -23.91
N PRO A 63 -29.39 30.78 -23.96
CA PRO A 63 -28.81 30.20 -25.18
C PRO A 63 -29.78 30.13 -26.37
N LYS A 64 -31.09 30.11 -26.12
CA LYS A 64 -32.12 29.87 -27.15
C LYS A 64 -32.43 31.10 -27.99
N ASN A 65 -32.23 32.29 -27.44
CA ASN A 65 -32.67 33.54 -28.06
C ASN A 65 -31.52 34.35 -28.67
N VAL A 66 -30.29 33.84 -28.67
CA VAL A 66 -29.14 34.56 -29.25
C VAL A 66 -29.01 34.28 -30.74
N GLU A 67 -29.16 35.34 -31.53
CA GLU A 67 -28.89 35.30 -32.97
C GLU A 67 -27.43 34.90 -33.24
N ARG A 68 -27.21 33.99 -34.20
CA ARG A 68 -25.86 33.50 -34.58
C ARG A 68 -25.08 32.91 -33.39
N TYR A 69 -25.78 32.26 -32.45
CA TYR A 69 -25.20 31.64 -31.26
C TYR A 69 -23.92 30.84 -31.54
N PHE A 70 -23.95 29.91 -32.49
CA PHE A 70 -22.80 29.04 -32.79
C PHE A 70 -21.57 29.83 -33.26
N GLU A 71 -21.77 30.87 -34.07
CA GLU A 71 -20.68 31.70 -34.57
C GLU A 71 -20.03 32.52 -33.45
N LYS A 72 -20.86 33.12 -32.58
CA LYS A 72 -20.38 33.86 -31.41
C LYS A 72 -19.68 32.93 -30.42
N LYS A 73 -20.19 31.72 -30.25
CA LYS A 73 -19.62 30.66 -29.40
C LYS A 73 -18.24 30.25 -29.90
N LYS A 74 -18.10 29.99 -31.20
CA LYS A 74 -16.81 29.71 -31.84
C LYS A 74 -15.83 30.88 -31.61
N LEU A 75 -16.28 32.10 -31.83
CA LEU A 75 -15.46 33.30 -31.60
C LEU A 75 -15.01 33.40 -30.14
N PHE A 76 -15.87 33.11 -29.16
CA PHE A 76 -15.49 33.09 -27.75
C PHE A 76 -14.35 32.11 -27.48
N PHE A 77 -14.41 30.89 -28.02
CA PHE A 77 -13.32 29.93 -27.84
C PHE A 77 -12.05 30.34 -28.59
N ASP A 78 -12.15 30.96 -29.77
CA ASP A 78 -11.00 31.54 -30.47
C ASP A 78 -10.35 32.66 -29.62
N VAL A 79 -11.15 33.50 -28.97
CA VAL A 79 -10.69 34.54 -28.03
C VAL A 79 -9.98 33.92 -26.83
N PHE A 80 -10.59 32.93 -26.18
CA PHE A 80 -9.97 32.23 -25.04
C PHE A 80 -8.65 31.57 -25.44
N THR A 81 -8.64 30.84 -26.56
CA THR A 81 -7.42 30.23 -27.09
C THR A 81 -6.36 31.28 -27.39
N PHE A 82 -6.73 32.41 -27.99
CA PHE A 82 -5.80 33.49 -28.29
C PHE A 82 -5.17 34.11 -27.04
N ILE A 83 -5.97 34.37 -26.00
CA ILE A 83 -5.50 34.94 -24.72
C ILE A 83 -4.52 33.97 -24.04
N PHE A 84 -4.88 32.69 -23.96
CA PHE A 84 -4.13 31.70 -23.17
C PHE A 84 -3.22 30.78 -24.01
N ARG A 85 -2.83 31.13 -25.24
CA ARG A 85 -1.91 30.29 -26.04
C ARG A 85 -0.44 30.36 -25.62
N ASN A 86 -0.04 31.43 -24.93
CA ASN A 86 1.35 31.61 -24.48
C ASN A 86 1.46 31.48 -22.96
N GLN A 87 2.57 30.91 -22.49
CA GLN A 87 2.89 30.69 -21.08
C GLN A 87 3.46 31.95 -20.39
N ASN A 88 3.44 33.13 -21.04
CA ASN A 88 3.99 34.34 -20.45
C ASN A 88 3.12 34.82 -19.28
N LEU A 89 3.60 34.51 -18.08
CA LEU A 89 2.88 34.62 -16.80
C LEU A 89 2.52 36.06 -16.41
N GLU A 90 3.28 37.06 -16.87
CA GLU A 90 3.08 38.46 -16.44
C GLU A 90 1.74 39.03 -16.93
N LEU A 91 1.31 38.65 -18.12
CA LEU A 91 0.08 39.13 -18.77
C LEU A 91 -1.20 38.54 -18.19
N LEU A 92 -1.08 37.40 -17.51
CA LEU A 92 -2.23 36.63 -17.04
C LEU A 92 -2.71 37.07 -15.64
N SER A 93 -1.98 37.98 -14.98
CA SER A 93 -2.34 38.57 -13.68
C SER A 93 -3.37 39.71 -13.77
N ASP A 94 -3.84 40.04 -14.99
CA ASP A 94 -4.88 41.06 -15.21
C ASP A 94 -6.26 40.56 -14.77
N ARG A 95 -6.95 41.34 -13.93
CA ARG A 95 -8.35 41.11 -13.50
C ARG A 95 -9.32 40.98 -14.68
N LYS A 96 -9.00 41.53 -15.86
CA LYS A 96 -9.81 41.35 -17.07
C LYS A 96 -9.64 39.98 -17.70
N ALA A 97 -8.46 39.36 -17.60
CA ALA A 97 -8.26 38.00 -18.11
C ALA A 97 -9.08 36.98 -17.30
N GLU A 98 -9.18 37.17 -15.99
CA GLU A 98 -10.00 36.37 -15.07
C GLU A 98 -11.45 36.26 -15.55
N LYS A 99 -12.02 37.36 -16.04
CA LYS A 99 -13.39 37.39 -16.61
C LYS A 99 -13.60 36.39 -17.74
N PHE A 100 -12.60 36.18 -18.60
CA PHE A 100 -12.68 35.19 -19.68
C PHE A 100 -12.55 33.76 -19.15
N VAL A 101 -11.78 33.55 -18.08
CA VAL A 101 -11.72 32.27 -17.37
C VAL A 101 -13.07 31.92 -16.77
N LEU A 102 -13.74 32.87 -16.10
CA LEU A 102 -15.08 32.70 -15.55
C LEU A 102 -16.11 32.36 -16.64
N LEU A 103 -16.09 33.10 -17.75
CA LEU A 103 -16.95 32.80 -18.91
C LEU A 103 -16.68 31.41 -19.47
N PHE A 104 -15.41 31.02 -19.61
CA PHE A 104 -15.03 29.72 -20.16
C PHE A 104 -15.63 28.58 -19.32
N VAL A 105 -15.49 28.66 -18.00
CA VAL A 105 -16.06 27.68 -17.07
C VAL A 105 -17.58 27.62 -17.19
N LYS A 106 -18.25 28.78 -17.28
CA LYS A 106 -19.70 28.84 -17.48
C LYS A 106 -20.12 28.19 -18.81
N PHE A 107 -19.40 28.46 -19.91
CA PHE A 107 -19.70 27.89 -21.22
C PHE A 107 -19.59 26.36 -21.24
N ILE A 108 -18.52 25.79 -20.69
CA ILE A 108 -18.33 24.33 -20.69
C ILE A 108 -19.28 23.60 -19.73
N LYS A 109 -19.93 24.31 -18.80
CA LYS A 109 -20.96 23.76 -17.92
C LYS A 109 -22.32 23.65 -18.63
N ILE A 110 -22.55 24.42 -19.69
CA ILE A 110 -23.76 24.31 -20.50
C ILE A 110 -23.70 22.99 -21.27
N GLN A 111 -24.73 22.15 -21.13
CA GLN A 111 -24.87 20.94 -21.93
C GLN A 111 -25.25 21.33 -23.36
N ASP A 112 -24.23 21.59 -24.18
CA ASP A 112 -24.40 21.83 -25.61
C ASP A 112 -23.87 20.61 -26.39
N PRO A 113 -24.63 20.08 -27.36
CA PRO A 113 -24.25 18.88 -28.09
C PRO A 113 -23.04 19.04 -29.01
N THR A 114 -22.66 20.26 -29.39
CA THR A 114 -21.62 20.47 -30.41
C THR A 114 -20.50 21.39 -29.90
N PRO A 115 -19.29 20.86 -29.62
CA PRO A 115 -18.16 21.71 -29.26
C PRO A 115 -17.77 22.61 -30.45
N ALA A 116 -17.49 23.88 -30.14
CA ALA A 116 -17.18 24.89 -31.15
C ALA A 116 -15.66 25.12 -31.34
N PHE A 117 -14.82 24.16 -30.95
CA PHE A 117 -13.35 24.26 -30.96
C PHE A 117 -12.66 22.91 -31.25
N ASP A 118 -11.38 22.94 -31.68
CA ASP A 118 -10.52 21.75 -31.70
C ASP A 118 -10.04 21.46 -30.26
N PRO A 119 -10.38 20.28 -29.68
CA PRO A 119 -9.99 19.94 -28.32
C PRO A 119 -8.48 20.03 -28.07
N ARG A 120 -7.63 19.73 -29.06
CA ARG A 120 -6.17 19.76 -28.90
C ARG A 120 -5.67 21.17 -28.63
N ILE A 121 -6.13 22.13 -29.42
CA ILE A 121 -5.75 23.54 -29.29
C ILE A 121 -6.27 24.07 -27.95
N MET A 122 -7.51 23.76 -27.62
CA MET A 122 -8.13 24.19 -26.37
C MET A 122 -7.41 23.62 -25.14
N ILE A 123 -7.04 22.34 -25.16
CA ILE A 123 -6.26 21.69 -24.10
C ILE A 123 -4.95 22.45 -23.83
N SER A 124 -4.21 22.82 -24.88
CA SER A 124 -2.97 23.60 -24.73
C SER A 124 -3.23 24.95 -24.06
N SER A 125 -4.30 25.65 -24.45
CA SER A 125 -4.68 26.93 -23.85
C SER A 125 -5.13 26.80 -22.39
N VAL A 126 -5.88 25.75 -22.04
CA VAL A 126 -6.27 25.45 -20.66
C VAL A 126 -5.04 25.13 -19.80
N VAL A 127 -4.06 24.39 -20.32
CA VAL A 127 -2.79 24.12 -19.61
C VAL A 127 -2.00 25.40 -19.37
N ALA A 128 -1.90 26.28 -20.37
CA ALA A 128 -1.22 27.56 -20.22
C ALA A 128 -1.95 28.49 -19.24
N CYS A 129 -3.29 28.56 -19.29
CA CYS A 129 -4.11 29.27 -18.29
C CYS A 129 -3.84 28.72 -16.87
N ALA A 130 -3.91 27.41 -16.70
CA ALA A 130 -3.65 26.73 -15.43
C ALA A 130 -2.17 26.67 -15.03
N SER A 131 -1.25 27.25 -15.81
CA SER A 131 0.14 27.43 -15.35
C SER A 131 0.22 28.44 -14.20
N GLN A 132 -0.76 29.35 -14.13
CA GLN A 132 -0.96 30.23 -12.99
C GLN A 132 -1.70 29.52 -11.85
N GLU A 133 -1.17 29.66 -10.64
CA GLU A 133 -1.71 28.99 -9.46
C GLU A 133 -3.17 29.40 -9.12
N PRO A 134 -3.59 30.68 -9.18
CA PRO A 134 -4.98 31.07 -8.92
C PRO A 134 -5.98 30.39 -9.87
N TYR A 135 -5.69 30.38 -11.18
CA TYR A 135 -6.56 29.74 -12.16
C TYR A 135 -6.55 28.22 -12.05
N LYS A 136 -5.40 27.62 -11.73
CA LYS A 136 -5.31 26.17 -11.45
C LYS A 136 -6.23 25.76 -10.30
N VAL A 137 -6.24 26.53 -9.21
CA VAL A 137 -7.08 26.30 -8.03
C VAL A 137 -8.54 26.52 -8.36
N PHE A 138 -8.84 27.59 -9.08
CA PHE A 138 -10.17 27.86 -9.59
C PHE A 138 -10.69 26.70 -10.45
N PHE A 139 -9.87 26.16 -11.36
CA PHE A 139 -10.24 25.01 -12.19
C PHE A 139 -10.51 23.73 -11.40
N ILE A 140 -9.76 23.51 -10.32
CA ILE A 140 -9.98 22.37 -9.43
C ILE A 140 -11.30 22.55 -8.68
N ASN A 141 -11.53 23.73 -8.08
CA ASN A 141 -12.75 24.02 -7.34
C ASN A 141 -13.99 23.96 -8.24
N GLU A 142 -13.90 24.45 -9.47
CA GLU A 142 -15.04 24.50 -10.40
C GLU A 142 -15.22 23.24 -11.26
N ASN A 143 -14.52 22.14 -10.96
CA ASN A 143 -14.62 20.87 -11.67
C ASN A 143 -14.42 20.98 -13.18
N VAL A 144 -13.58 21.93 -13.61
CA VAL A 144 -13.36 22.27 -15.03
C VAL A 144 -12.93 21.05 -15.83
N ILE A 145 -12.11 20.18 -15.24
CA ILE A 145 -11.66 18.93 -15.87
C ILE A 145 -12.85 18.04 -16.30
N ILE A 146 -13.83 17.83 -15.40
CA ILE A 146 -15.00 17.00 -15.67
C ILE A 146 -15.90 17.65 -16.70
N HIS A 147 -16.21 18.93 -16.53
CA HIS A 147 -17.07 19.67 -17.47
C HIS A 147 -16.45 19.70 -18.86
N PHE A 148 -15.13 19.91 -18.95
CA PHE A 148 -14.41 19.89 -20.21
C PHE A 148 -14.44 18.51 -20.88
N TYR A 149 -14.27 17.43 -20.12
CA TYR A 149 -14.35 16.06 -20.66
C TYR A 149 -15.69 15.78 -21.33
N CYS A 150 -16.79 16.10 -20.63
CA CYS A 150 -18.14 15.94 -21.15
C CYS A 150 -18.40 16.83 -22.36
N TYR A 151 -18.06 18.13 -22.24
CA TYR A 151 -18.38 19.13 -23.24
C TYR A 151 -17.63 18.92 -24.56
N ALA A 152 -16.36 18.53 -24.49
CA ALA A 152 -15.53 18.31 -25.66
C ALA A 152 -15.63 16.89 -26.24
N ASP A 153 -16.54 16.05 -25.70
CA ASP A 153 -16.70 14.63 -26.04
C ASP A 153 -15.35 13.88 -26.11
N ILE A 154 -14.56 14.00 -25.04
CA ILE A 154 -13.18 13.53 -25.04
C ILE A 154 -13.08 12.01 -25.20
N SER A 155 -14.06 11.26 -24.68
CA SER A 155 -14.19 9.80 -24.81
C SER A 155 -14.09 9.32 -26.26
N ASN A 156 -14.70 10.06 -27.19
CA ASN A 156 -14.73 9.71 -28.61
C ASN A 156 -13.63 10.42 -29.42
N SER A 157 -12.78 11.20 -28.76
CA SER A 157 -11.76 12.03 -29.42
C SER A 157 -10.39 11.35 -29.45
N LYS A 158 -9.60 11.66 -30.48
CA LYS A 158 -8.16 11.31 -30.53
C LYS A 158 -7.31 12.08 -29.50
N SER A 159 -7.92 12.95 -28.70
CA SER A 159 -7.24 13.88 -27.78
C SER A 159 -7.18 13.38 -26.34
N ILE A 160 -7.65 12.15 -26.07
CA ILE A 160 -7.70 11.55 -24.72
C ILE A 160 -6.35 11.61 -23.98
N GLU A 161 -5.23 11.35 -24.66
CA GLU A 161 -3.90 11.41 -24.03
C GLU A 161 -3.48 12.85 -23.69
N ASN A 162 -3.77 13.81 -24.58
CA ASN A 162 -3.54 15.24 -24.33
C ASN A 162 -4.41 15.73 -23.16
N TYR A 163 -5.64 15.24 -23.08
CA TYR A 163 -6.54 15.54 -21.97
C TYR A 163 -5.98 15.03 -20.63
N PHE A 164 -5.46 13.80 -20.58
CA PHE A 164 -4.86 13.28 -19.35
C PHE A 164 -3.52 13.94 -18.99
N TYR A 165 -2.81 14.49 -19.98
CA TYR A 165 -1.69 15.40 -19.76
C TYR A 165 -2.16 16.71 -19.10
N MET A 166 -3.23 17.32 -19.59
CA MET A 166 -3.85 18.50 -18.95
C MET A 166 -4.31 18.23 -17.53
N CYS A 167 -5.01 17.12 -17.29
CA CYS A 167 -5.40 16.69 -15.94
C CYS A 167 -4.19 16.58 -15.01
N ARG A 168 -3.07 16.04 -15.51
CA ARG A 168 -1.84 15.92 -14.72
C ARG A 168 -1.31 17.30 -14.33
N ASN A 169 -1.25 18.25 -15.27
CA ASN A 169 -0.76 19.61 -15.01
C ASN A 169 -1.62 20.38 -14.00
N ILE A 170 -2.94 20.26 -14.12
CA ILE A 170 -3.89 20.92 -13.22
C ILE A 170 -3.82 20.33 -11.81
N TYR A 171 -3.83 19.00 -11.68
CA TYR A 171 -3.74 18.35 -10.37
C TYR A 171 -2.31 18.28 -9.79
N ASP A 172 -1.30 18.84 -10.47
CA ASP A 172 0.09 18.91 -9.96
C ASP A 172 0.35 20.15 -9.09
N LEU A 173 -0.47 20.34 -8.05
CA LEU A 173 -0.28 21.38 -7.02
C LEU A 173 0.87 21.04 -6.04
N LYS A 174 1.78 21.99 -5.81
CA LYS A 174 2.96 21.81 -4.94
C LYS A 174 2.77 22.30 -3.51
N HIS A 175 1.94 23.32 -3.29
CA HIS A 175 1.79 23.98 -1.99
C HIS A 175 0.50 23.53 -1.26
N ILE A 176 0.54 23.46 0.07
CA ILE A 176 -0.56 22.96 0.92
C ILE A 176 -1.59 24.06 1.23
N ASN A 177 -1.17 25.33 1.29
CA ASN A 177 -2.02 26.46 1.75
C ASN A 177 -2.78 27.15 0.62
N ILE A 178 -3.29 26.38 -0.34
CA ILE A 178 -3.95 26.97 -1.51
C ILE A 178 -5.45 26.85 -1.31
N GLY A 179 -6.22 27.88 -1.69
CA GLY A 179 -7.67 28.06 -1.48
C GLY A 179 -8.59 27.02 -2.15
N LEU A 180 -8.26 25.75 -2.01
CA LEU A 180 -9.10 24.61 -2.34
C LEU A 180 -10.30 24.58 -1.41
N CYS A 181 -11.49 24.32 -1.96
CA CYS A 181 -12.73 24.24 -1.22
C CYS A 181 -13.09 22.77 -0.97
N PRO A 182 -13.03 22.25 0.28
CA PRO A 182 -13.31 20.84 0.57
C PRO A 182 -14.71 20.38 0.14
N ILE A 183 -15.71 21.27 0.22
CA ILE A 183 -17.09 20.98 -0.21
C ILE A 183 -17.12 20.69 -1.71
N LYS A 184 -16.54 21.59 -2.53
CA LYS A 184 -16.49 21.41 -3.98
C LYS A 184 -15.70 20.17 -4.37
N LEU A 185 -14.58 19.90 -3.68
CA LEU A 185 -13.79 18.68 -3.88
C LEU A 185 -14.56 17.40 -3.54
N THR A 186 -15.39 17.43 -2.49
CA THR A 186 -16.29 16.33 -2.12
C THR A 186 -17.30 16.06 -3.24
N GLU A 187 -17.95 17.12 -3.75
CA GLU A 187 -18.86 17.02 -4.89
C GLU A 187 -18.15 16.47 -6.15
N THR A 188 -16.91 16.88 -6.42
CA THR A 188 -16.11 16.35 -7.53
C THR A 188 -15.90 14.84 -7.42
N VAL A 189 -15.50 14.39 -6.23
CA VAL A 189 -15.19 12.98 -5.97
C VAL A 189 -16.44 12.13 -6.11
N ASP A 190 -17.55 12.57 -5.52
CA ASP A 190 -18.84 11.88 -5.63
C ASP A 190 -19.37 11.82 -7.07
N GLN A 191 -19.25 12.93 -7.81
CA GLN A 191 -19.63 12.98 -9.22
C GLN A 191 -18.83 11.98 -10.06
N LEU A 192 -17.52 11.88 -9.84
CA LEU A 192 -16.65 10.92 -10.56
C LEU A 192 -16.99 9.47 -10.23
N MET A 193 -17.27 9.16 -8.95
CA MET A 193 -17.70 7.81 -8.54
C MET A 193 -19.02 7.43 -9.20
N THR A 194 -20.01 8.33 -9.16
CA THR A 194 -21.32 8.12 -9.76
C THR A 194 -21.23 7.94 -11.27
N LYS A 195 -20.38 8.71 -11.95
CA LYS A 195 -20.13 8.54 -13.39
C LYS A 195 -19.48 7.21 -13.71
N PHE A 196 -18.49 6.77 -12.94
CA PHE A 196 -17.89 5.45 -13.13
C PHE A 196 -18.93 4.33 -12.91
N GLU A 197 -19.72 4.37 -11.85
CA GLU A 197 -20.71 3.31 -11.57
C GLU A 197 -21.80 3.22 -12.64
N THR A 198 -22.17 4.37 -13.24
CA THR A 198 -23.22 4.42 -14.27
C THR A 198 -22.73 4.03 -15.66
N THR A 199 -21.51 4.40 -16.06
CA THR A 199 -20.99 4.13 -17.41
C THR A 199 -19.99 2.98 -17.47
N ASN A 200 -19.36 2.67 -16.35
CA ASN A 200 -18.26 1.73 -16.20
C ASN A 200 -17.02 2.04 -17.08
N GLU A 201 -16.87 3.30 -17.49
CA GLU A 201 -15.76 3.77 -18.31
C GLU A 201 -14.51 4.05 -17.45
N GLU A 202 -13.37 3.52 -17.91
CA GLU A 202 -12.07 3.61 -17.24
C GLU A 202 -11.59 5.06 -17.01
N ASP A 203 -11.99 5.99 -17.87
CA ASP A 203 -11.56 7.39 -17.80
C ASP A 203 -12.03 8.09 -16.52
N TRP A 204 -13.25 7.80 -16.04
CA TRP A 204 -13.77 8.35 -14.79
C TRP A 204 -12.94 7.90 -13.59
N ALA A 205 -12.57 6.62 -13.54
CA ALA A 205 -11.67 6.12 -12.51
C ALA A 205 -10.27 6.74 -12.62
N ARG A 206 -9.72 6.90 -13.84
CA ARG A 206 -8.41 7.57 -14.05
C ARG A 206 -8.42 9.02 -13.53
N MET A 207 -9.50 9.75 -13.74
CA MET A 207 -9.69 11.10 -13.19
C MET A 207 -9.79 11.08 -11.66
N LEU A 208 -10.63 10.18 -11.12
CA LEU A 208 -10.80 9.98 -9.67
C LEU A 208 -9.48 9.69 -8.96
N PHE A 209 -8.65 8.82 -9.52
CA PHE A 209 -7.35 8.50 -8.94
C PHE A 209 -6.36 9.67 -9.02
N LYS A 210 -6.45 10.53 -10.04
CA LYS A 210 -5.61 11.74 -10.14
C LYS A 210 -5.98 12.78 -9.08
N ILE A 211 -7.27 13.05 -8.87
CA ILE A 211 -7.72 13.99 -7.84
C ILE A 211 -7.39 13.46 -6.44
N LEU A 212 -7.70 12.20 -6.12
CA LEU A 212 -7.37 11.62 -4.81
C LEU A 212 -5.87 11.55 -4.56
N ARG A 213 -5.05 11.32 -5.60
CA ARG A 213 -3.59 11.40 -5.49
C ARG A 213 -3.12 12.81 -5.13
N MET A 214 -3.72 13.84 -5.72
CA MET A 214 -3.44 15.23 -5.39
C MET A 214 -3.84 15.52 -3.94
N LEU A 215 -5.07 15.18 -3.54
CA LEU A 215 -5.56 15.39 -2.18
C LEU A 215 -4.67 14.70 -1.15
N ARG A 216 -4.24 13.47 -1.40
CA ARG A 216 -3.29 12.77 -0.53
C ARG A 216 -1.96 13.52 -0.42
N ARG A 217 -1.40 14.01 -1.53
CA ARG A 217 -0.13 14.76 -1.50
C ARG A 217 -0.26 16.04 -0.66
N LEU A 218 -1.40 16.71 -0.77
CA LEU A 218 -1.70 17.94 -0.05
C LEU A 218 -2.20 17.69 1.39
N LYS A 219 -2.35 16.43 1.81
CA LYS A 219 -2.95 16.03 3.09
C LYS A 219 -4.41 16.48 3.27
N PHE A 220 -5.15 16.61 2.17
CA PHE A 220 -6.57 16.99 2.13
C PHE A 220 -7.54 15.81 2.15
N LEU A 221 -7.05 14.56 2.19
CA LEU A 221 -7.95 13.39 2.19
C LEU A 221 -8.89 13.36 3.41
N ASP A 222 -8.44 13.84 4.58
CA ASP A 222 -9.27 13.92 5.78
C ASP A 222 -10.14 15.19 5.84
N GLU A 223 -9.96 16.13 4.91
CA GLU A 223 -10.76 17.36 4.85
C GLU A 223 -12.07 17.15 4.06
N ILE A 224 -12.06 16.22 3.10
CA ILE A 224 -13.23 15.88 2.28
C ILE A 224 -13.95 14.65 2.83
N GLU A 225 -15.20 14.45 2.44
CA GLU A 225 -15.98 13.25 2.80
C GLU A 225 -16.40 12.51 1.54
N PHE A 226 -16.25 11.20 1.50
CA PHE A 226 -16.74 10.40 0.38
C PHE A 226 -17.02 8.97 0.81
N SER A 227 -17.81 8.25 0.01
CA SER A 227 -18.08 6.84 0.27
C SER A 227 -16.83 6.00 -0.01
N VAL A 228 -16.14 5.59 1.05
CA VAL A 228 -14.92 4.79 0.95
C VAL A 228 -15.21 3.39 0.42
N THR A 229 -16.40 2.84 0.69
CA THR A 229 -16.86 1.56 0.14
C THR A 229 -17.05 1.65 -1.37
N ARG A 230 -17.72 2.70 -1.89
CA ARG A 230 -17.81 2.91 -3.35
C ARG A 230 -16.42 3.05 -3.97
N PHE A 231 -15.52 3.78 -3.30
CA PHE A 231 -14.14 3.88 -3.76
C PHE A 231 -13.40 2.54 -3.78
N TYR A 232 -13.65 1.68 -2.78
CA TYR A 232 -13.14 0.31 -2.72
C TYR A 232 -13.59 -0.50 -3.93
N ASP A 233 -14.88 -0.51 -4.23
CA ASP A 233 -15.46 -1.26 -5.35
C ASP A 233 -14.86 -0.81 -6.70
N ILE A 234 -14.78 0.51 -6.92
CA ILE A 234 -14.17 1.10 -8.13
C ILE A 234 -12.69 0.69 -8.23
N THR A 235 -11.95 0.77 -7.11
CA THR A 235 -10.54 0.38 -7.09
C THR A 235 -10.38 -1.11 -7.38
N GLN A 236 -11.22 -1.96 -6.79
CA GLN A 236 -11.18 -3.41 -6.97
C GLN A 236 -11.46 -3.81 -8.42
N GLU A 237 -12.51 -3.25 -9.03
CA GLU A 237 -12.85 -3.48 -10.42
C GLU A 237 -11.70 -3.05 -11.35
N MET A 238 -11.21 -1.82 -11.19
CA MET A 238 -10.13 -1.30 -12.02
C MET A 238 -8.84 -2.11 -11.86
N PHE A 239 -8.44 -2.42 -10.64
CA PHE A 239 -7.25 -3.22 -10.38
C PHE A 239 -7.38 -4.62 -11.02
N THR A 240 -8.53 -5.27 -10.89
CA THR A 240 -8.81 -6.59 -11.47
C THR A 240 -8.71 -6.56 -12.99
N ARG A 241 -9.25 -5.52 -13.66
CA ARG A 241 -9.13 -5.33 -15.11
C ARG A 241 -7.66 -5.33 -15.58
N TYR A 242 -6.79 -4.61 -14.88
CA TYR A 242 -5.37 -4.54 -15.28
C TYR A 242 -4.56 -5.78 -14.97
N ILE A 243 -4.81 -6.41 -13.83
CA ILE A 243 -4.15 -7.67 -13.51
C ILE A 243 -4.48 -8.75 -14.55
N LYS A 244 -5.72 -8.78 -15.05
CA LYS A 244 -6.15 -9.66 -16.15
C LYS A 244 -5.45 -9.31 -17.48
N LYS A 245 -5.26 -8.02 -17.79
CA LYS A 245 -4.51 -7.56 -18.98
C LYS A 245 -2.99 -7.81 -18.88
N GLY A 246 -2.46 -8.08 -17.70
CA GLY A 246 -1.01 -8.20 -17.48
C GLY A 246 -0.27 -6.86 -17.51
N GLU A 247 -1.01 -5.75 -17.56
CA GLU A 247 -0.48 -4.39 -17.59
C GLU A 247 -0.47 -3.80 -16.17
N THR A 248 0.55 -3.01 -15.84
CA THR A 248 0.56 -2.24 -14.59
C THR A 248 0.66 -0.75 -14.92
N PRO A 249 -0.45 -0.10 -15.30
CA PRO A 249 -0.40 1.30 -15.70
C PRO A 249 0.02 2.17 -14.51
N HIS A 250 0.67 3.30 -14.81
CA HIS A 250 1.28 4.15 -13.79
C HIS A 250 0.32 4.64 -12.71
N PHE A 251 -0.99 4.72 -12.98
CA PHE A 251 -1.95 5.18 -11.99
C PHE A 251 -2.31 4.09 -10.96
N ILE A 252 -2.20 2.80 -11.29
CA ILE A 252 -2.37 1.69 -10.33
C ILE A 252 -1.30 1.79 -9.24
N LEU A 253 -0.09 2.24 -9.60
CA LEU A 253 0.98 2.50 -8.64
C LEU A 253 0.64 3.62 -7.66
N SER A 254 -0.23 4.56 -8.03
CA SER A 254 -0.71 5.59 -7.10
C SER A 254 -1.82 5.12 -6.17
N LEU A 255 -2.55 4.06 -6.50
CA LEU A 255 -3.62 3.52 -5.65
C LEU A 255 -3.10 3.07 -4.29
N SER A 256 -2.00 2.31 -4.26
CA SER A 256 -1.37 1.88 -3.00
C SER A 256 -1.09 3.06 -2.07
N LYS A 257 -0.66 4.19 -2.63
CA LYS A 257 -0.38 5.40 -1.87
C LYS A 257 -1.67 6.11 -1.43
N ILE A 258 -2.70 6.19 -2.29
CA ILE A 258 -4.01 6.77 -1.96
C ILE A 258 -4.64 5.97 -0.81
N TRP A 259 -4.75 4.65 -0.97
CA TRP A 259 -5.29 3.75 0.05
C TRP A 259 -4.53 3.80 1.36
N ARG A 260 -3.19 3.90 1.34
CA ARG A 260 -2.45 4.18 2.58
C ARG A 260 -2.93 5.46 3.27
N GLY A 261 -3.21 6.52 2.52
CA GLY A 261 -3.72 7.77 3.08
C GLY A 261 -5.11 7.59 3.70
N ILE A 262 -5.99 6.84 3.03
CA ILE A 262 -7.36 6.54 3.50
C ILE A 262 -7.33 5.67 4.75
N LEU A 263 -6.57 4.57 4.74
CA LEU A 263 -6.50 3.64 5.87
C LEU A 263 -5.89 4.28 7.13
N ASN A 264 -5.00 5.25 6.96
CA ASN A 264 -4.42 6.01 8.08
C ASN A 264 -5.26 7.25 8.47
N GLY A 265 -6.30 7.58 7.69
CA GLY A 265 -7.15 8.74 7.90
C GLY A 265 -8.22 8.49 8.96
N SER A 266 -8.70 9.57 9.58
CA SER A 266 -9.74 9.49 10.61
C SER A 266 -11.15 9.69 10.06
N LYS A 267 -11.32 10.49 9.00
CA LYS A 267 -12.64 10.85 8.47
C LYS A 267 -13.16 9.82 7.49
N ASN A 268 -12.30 9.40 6.55
CA ASN A 268 -12.63 8.42 5.53
C ASN A 268 -12.08 7.05 5.92
N SER A 269 -12.54 6.52 7.06
CA SER A 269 -12.02 5.25 7.59
C SER A 269 -12.53 4.05 6.77
N PHE A 270 -11.62 3.13 6.44
CA PHE A 270 -11.95 1.81 5.89
C PHE A 270 -11.32 0.74 6.78
N ARG A 271 -12.08 -0.30 7.11
CA ARG A 271 -11.59 -1.44 7.89
C ARG A 271 -11.48 -2.68 7.02
N ILE A 272 -10.35 -3.37 7.13
CA ILE A 272 -10.16 -4.69 6.52
C ILE A 272 -10.81 -5.71 7.46
N ASP A 273 -12.04 -6.09 7.14
CA ASP A 273 -12.92 -6.88 8.00
C ASP A 273 -13.25 -8.28 7.48
N ASN A 274 -12.88 -8.59 6.24
CA ASN A 274 -13.03 -9.91 5.64
C ASN A 274 -11.76 -10.32 4.87
N ILE A 275 -11.70 -11.59 4.47
CA ILE A 275 -10.52 -12.17 3.81
C ILE A 275 -10.36 -11.65 2.38
N GLU A 276 -11.45 -11.31 1.70
CA GLU A 276 -11.46 -10.74 0.35
C GLU A 276 -10.79 -9.35 0.34
N ASN A 277 -11.13 -8.52 1.33
CA ASN A 277 -10.51 -7.22 1.58
C ASN A 277 -9.00 -7.40 1.81
N LEU A 278 -8.61 -8.33 2.68
CA LEU A 278 -7.20 -8.62 2.97
C LEU A 278 -6.42 -9.02 1.71
N ILE A 279 -6.96 -9.96 0.93
CA ILE A 279 -6.37 -10.42 -0.33
C ILE A 279 -6.22 -9.25 -1.31
N PHE A 280 -7.26 -8.44 -1.48
CA PHE A 280 -7.25 -7.30 -2.38
C PHE A 280 -6.14 -6.29 -2.03
N PHE A 281 -6.08 -5.87 -0.76
CA PHE A 281 -5.05 -4.94 -0.32
C PHE A 281 -3.64 -5.53 -0.44
N ALA A 282 -3.47 -6.82 -0.17
CA ALA A 282 -2.18 -7.48 -0.35
C ALA A 282 -1.73 -7.52 -1.81
N ARG A 283 -2.62 -7.79 -2.77
CA ARG A 283 -2.32 -7.70 -4.21
C ARG A 283 -1.86 -6.28 -4.58
N MET A 284 -2.64 -5.27 -4.19
CA MET A 284 -2.36 -3.87 -4.52
C MET A 284 -1.04 -3.38 -3.88
N PHE A 285 -0.83 -3.67 -2.60
CA PHE A 285 0.39 -3.28 -1.90
C PHE A 285 1.60 -4.05 -2.39
N SER A 286 1.46 -5.31 -2.81
CA SER A 286 2.56 -6.04 -3.45
C SER A 286 3.04 -5.35 -4.72
N VAL A 287 2.11 -4.92 -5.60
CA VAL A 287 2.48 -4.15 -6.80
C VAL A 287 3.16 -2.82 -6.42
N GLY A 288 2.60 -2.10 -5.45
CA GLY A 288 3.13 -0.82 -5.00
C GLY A 288 4.55 -0.92 -4.41
N ILE A 289 4.77 -1.89 -3.52
CA ILE A 289 6.06 -2.11 -2.85
C ILE A 289 7.09 -2.63 -3.86
N SER A 290 6.74 -3.57 -4.74
CA SER A 290 7.62 -4.06 -5.81
C SER A 290 8.15 -2.92 -6.68
N HIS A 291 7.25 -2.06 -7.17
CA HIS A 291 7.63 -0.92 -7.99
C HIS A 291 8.56 0.04 -7.22
N HIS A 292 8.25 0.27 -5.93
CA HIS A 292 9.08 1.11 -5.09
C HIS A 292 10.49 0.53 -4.94
N LEU A 293 10.64 -0.75 -4.59
CA LEU A 293 11.93 -1.43 -4.43
C LEU A 293 12.77 -1.36 -5.71
N HIS A 294 12.14 -1.58 -6.88
CA HIS A 294 12.81 -1.46 -8.16
C HIS A 294 13.32 -0.04 -8.43
N LYS A 295 12.54 0.99 -8.04
CA LYS A 295 12.92 2.40 -8.19
C LYS A 295 14.01 2.84 -7.23
N ILE A 296 13.99 2.40 -5.96
CA ILE A 296 15.02 2.79 -4.97
C ILE A 296 16.39 2.44 -5.50
N GLY A 297 16.55 1.30 -6.19
CA GLY A 297 17.82 0.93 -6.79
C GLY A 297 18.53 2.08 -7.52
N LEU A 298 17.81 3.02 -8.14
CA LEU A 298 18.44 4.12 -8.86
C LEU A 298 18.89 5.30 -7.98
N LYS A 299 18.61 5.30 -6.67
CA LYS A 299 18.80 6.43 -5.74
C LYS A 299 19.35 5.97 -4.38
N ASP A 300 19.75 6.96 -3.56
CA ASP A 300 20.26 6.77 -2.19
C ASP A 300 19.27 5.97 -1.31
N PRO A 301 19.69 4.85 -0.71
CA PRO A 301 18.83 3.98 0.10
C PRO A 301 18.31 4.63 1.38
N ASP A 302 19.06 5.57 1.97
CA ASP A 302 18.76 6.10 3.30
C ASP A 302 17.54 7.04 3.30
N VAL A 303 17.17 7.57 2.14
CA VAL A 303 16.13 8.60 2.03
C VAL A 303 14.72 8.02 1.86
N ASP A 304 14.56 6.78 1.39
CA ASP A 304 13.29 6.39 0.74
C ASP A 304 12.51 5.21 1.35
N TRP A 305 13.07 4.41 2.27
CA TRP A 305 12.28 3.42 3.03
C TRP A 305 11.54 4.07 4.21
N CYS A 306 10.66 5.03 3.88
CA CYS A 306 9.93 5.92 4.79
C CYS A 306 9.10 5.19 5.87
N ARG A 307 8.79 5.93 6.95
CA ARG A 307 8.07 5.50 8.16
C ARG A 307 6.71 4.85 7.93
N ASP A 308 6.06 5.09 6.79
CA ASP A 308 4.67 4.66 6.56
C ASP A 308 4.53 3.43 5.65
N LYS A 309 5.64 2.78 5.28
CA LYS A 309 5.63 1.51 4.53
C LYS A 309 5.38 0.25 5.36
N PRO A 310 5.73 0.19 6.66
CA PRO A 310 5.49 -1.00 7.47
C PRO A 310 4.03 -1.44 7.45
N SER A 311 3.04 -0.54 7.54
CA SER A 311 1.61 -0.92 7.53
C SER A 311 1.21 -1.72 6.29
N MET A 312 1.61 -1.27 5.10
CA MET A 312 1.37 -2.01 3.85
C MET A 312 2.02 -3.40 3.89
N LEU A 313 3.26 -3.48 4.41
CA LEU A 313 3.99 -4.73 4.51
C LEU A 313 3.33 -5.69 5.52
N TYR A 314 2.77 -5.20 6.62
CA TYR A 314 2.04 -6.02 7.59
C TYR A 314 0.72 -6.56 7.04
N ILE A 315 0.04 -5.83 6.15
CA ILE A 315 -1.15 -6.35 5.46
C ILE A 315 -0.77 -7.48 4.50
N VAL A 316 0.32 -7.29 3.74
CA VAL A 316 0.89 -8.36 2.89
C VAL A 316 1.35 -9.54 3.74
N TYR A 317 1.99 -9.29 4.88
CA TYR A 317 2.47 -10.32 5.79
C TYR A 317 1.31 -11.13 6.38
N LEU A 318 0.23 -10.49 6.83
CA LEU A 318 -0.96 -11.19 7.34
C LEU A 318 -1.57 -12.08 6.26
N THR A 319 -1.51 -11.64 5.00
CA THR A 319 -1.95 -12.46 3.87
C THR A 319 -1.07 -13.67 3.65
N LEU A 320 0.24 -13.60 3.94
CA LEU A 320 1.12 -14.77 3.95
C LEU A 320 0.79 -15.72 5.12
N VAL A 321 0.38 -15.19 6.28
CA VAL A 321 -0.10 -16.02 7.40
C VAL A 321 -1.39 -16.76 7.02
N ALA A 322 -2.36 -16.05 6.43
CA ALA A 322 -3.63 -16.59 5.96
C ALA A 322 -3.51 -17.40 4.66
N PHE A 323 -2.35 -17.44 4.02
CA PHE A 323 -2.18 -18.06 2.70
C PHE A 323 -2.66 -19.51 2.61
N PRO A 324 -2.43 -20.40 3.60
CA PRO A 324 -2.88 -21.79 3.53
C PRO A 324 -4.41 -21.95 3.48
N ILE A 325 -5.16 -20.98 4.01
CA ILE A 325 -6.63 -21.02 4.05
C ILE A 325 -7.28 -20.19 2.93
N ILE A 326 -6.48 -19.57 2.06
CA ILE A 326 -6.99 -18.79 0.93
C ILE A 326 -7.32 -19.73 -0.22
N ASP A 327 -8.53 -19.59 -0.76
CA ASP A 327 -8.95 -20.22 -2.01
C ASP A 327 -8.10 -19.69 -3.18
N HIS A 328 -7.10 -20.48 -3.56
CA HIS A 328 -6.14 -20.14 -4.61
C HIS A 328 -6.75 -20.22 -6.02
N ASP A 329 -7.80 -21.03 -6.21
CA ASP A 329 -8.48 -21.15 -7.50
C ASP A 329 -9.27 -19.89 -7.83
N LYS A 330 -9.89 -19.28 -6.82
CA LYS A 330 -10.52 -17.94 -6.96
C LYS A 330 -9.50 -16.81 -7.05
N ASN A 331 -8.27 -17.02 -6.59
CA ASN A 331 -7.26 -15.97 -6.47
C ASN A 331 -5.90 -16.33 -7.12
N PRO A 332 -5.86 -16.75 -8.39
CA PRO A 332 -4.66 -17.33 -9.01
C PRO A 332 -3.51 -16.33 -9.17
N ASP A 333 -3.82 -15.04 -9.29
CA ASP A 333 -2.84 -13.96 -9.43
C ASP A 333 -2.13 -13.58 -8.11
N LEU A 334 -2.71 -13.93 -6.94
CA LEU A 334 -2.16 -13.56 -5.63
C LEU A 334 -0.75 -14.13 -5.45
N ARG A 335 -0.58 -15.45 -5.66
CA ARG A 335 0.72 -16.14 -5.55
C ARG A 335 1.76 -15.51 -6.48
N ARG A 336 1.35 -15.20 -7.72
CA ARG A 336 2.22 -14.53 -8.73
C ARG A 336 2.68 -13.16 -8.26
N LEU A 337 1.78 -12.34 -7.72
CA LEU A 337 2.11 -11.00 -7.23
C LEU A 337 3.01 -11.03 -5.98
N LEU A 338 2.76 -11.95 -5.04
CA LEU A 338 3.60 -12.15 -3.86
C LEU A 338 4.99 -12.66 -4.25
N ARG A 339 5.10 -13.59 -5.21
CA ARG A 339 6.40 -14.01 -5.76
C ARG A 339 7.12 -12.83 -6.43
N ARG A 340 6.43 -12.01 -7.21
CA ARG A 340 7.03 -10.78 -7.80
C ARG A 340 7.56 -9.83 -6.72
N LEU A 341 6.85 -9.69 -5.61
CA LEU A 341 7.31 -8.93 -4.46
C LEU A 341 8.57 -9.54 -3.85
N HIS A 342 8.59 -10.85 -3.61
CA HIS A 342 9.78 -11.56 -3.15
C HIS A 342 11.01 -11.30 -4.04
N HIS A 343 10.88 -11.45 -5.37
CA HIS A 343 11.99 -11.15 -6.30
C HIS A 343 12.44 -9.68 -6.24
N SER A 344 11.53 -8.75 -5.96
CA SER A 344 11.87 -7.34 -5.77
C SER A 344 12.70 -7.13 -4.50
N PHE A 345 12.40 -7.87 -3.43
CA PHE A 345 13.21 -7.90 -2.21
C PHE A 345 14.59 -8.54 -2.46
N VAL A 346 14.68 -9.62 -3.24
CA VAL A 346 15.97 -10.21 -3.67
C VAL A 346 16.80 -9.18 -4.45
N GLY A 347 16.20 -8.49 -5.42
CA GLY A 347 16.87 -7.44 -6.19
C GLY A 347 17.36 -6.29 -5.31
N TYR A 348 16.56 -5.89 -4.31
CA TYR A 348 16.96 -4.90 -3.31
C TYR A 348 18.13 -5.40 -2.44
N LYS A 349 18.05 -6.63 -1.95
CA LYS A 349 19.13 -7.31 -1.20
C LYS A 349 20.44 -7.32 -1.97
N ASN A 350 20.42 -7.69 -3.24
CA ASN A 350 21.63 -7.80 -4.05
C ASN A 350 22.25 -6.44 -4.36
N LYS A 351 21.42 -5.39 -4.42
CA LYS A 351 21.86 -4.04 -4.77
C LYS A 351 22.41 -3.26 -3.60
N TYR A 352 21.85 -3.48 -2.41
CA TYR A 352 22.27 -2.81 -1.19
C TYR A 352 23.05 -3.78 -0.33
N ARG A 353 24.28 -3.41 0.08
CA ARG A 353 25.00 -4.14 1.12
C ARG A 353 24.30 -3.93 2.46
N ILE A 354 23.18 -4.62 2.66
CA ILE A 354 22.33 -4.53 3.85
C ILE A 354 23.14 -4.79 5.14
N GLU A 355 24.26 -5.49 5.01
CA GLU A 355 25.24 -5.75 6.06
C GLU A 355 25.85 -4.47 6.68
N GLU A 356 26.02 -3.40 5.89
CA GLU A 356 26.75 -2.20 6.31
C GLU A 356 25.82 -1.14 6.93
N ASN A 357 24.60 -0.97 6.39
CA ASN A 357 23.63 0.03 6.86
C ASN A 357 22.32 -0.64 7.28
N PHE A 358 22.01 -0.60 8.57
CA PHE A 358 20.77 -1.18 9.14
C PHE A 358 19.64 -0.16 9.05
N PRO A 359 18.73 -0.24 8.05
CA PRO A 359 17.53 0.57 8.09
C PRO A 359 16.74 0.23 9.35
N ARG A 360 16.04 1.22 9.90
CA ARG A 360 15.12 1.05 11.05
C ARG A 360 14.12 -0.11 10.87
N ASN A 361 13.84 -0.48 9.62
CA ASN A 361 12.88 -1.50 9.24
C ASN A 361 13.52 -2.83 8.78
N HIS A 362 14.80 -3.07 9.12
CA HIS A 362 15.54 -4.26 8.70
C HIS A 362 14.90 -5.56 9.23
N PHE A 363 14.42 -5.56 10.47
CA PHE A 363 13.75 -6.74 11.04
C PHE A 363 12.49 -7.11 10.24
N GLN A 364 11.64 -6.13 9.91
CA GLN A 364 10.43 -6.34 9.09
C GLN A 364 10.77 -6.81 7.68
N PHE A 365 11.89 -6.35 7.12
CA PHE A 365 12.40 -6.85 5.84
C PHE A 365 12.70 -8.35 5.92
N LEU A 366 13.50 -8.78 6.90
CA LEU A 366 13.85 -10.19 7.08
C LEU A 366 12.63 -11.05 7.38
N GLN A 367 11.76 -10.56 8.26
CA GLN A 367 10.50 -11.21 8.61
C GLN A 367 9.68 -11.51 7.36
N TYR A 368 9.42 -10.51 6.52
CA TYR A 368 8.72 -10.70 5.27
C TYR A 368 9.49 -11.64 4.32
N TYR A 369 10.80 -11.43 4.16
CA TYR A 369 11.64 -12.19 3.24
C TYR A 369 11.56 -13.69 3.53
N ILE A 370 11.82 -14.09 4.78
CA ILE A 370 11.75 -15.48 5.24
C ILE A 370 10.34 -16.04 5.08
N LYS A 371 9.30 -15.34 5.58
CA LYS A 371 7.92 -15.83 5.50
C LYS A 371 7.48 -16.05 4.06
N SER A 372 7.85 -15.13 3.15
CA SER A 372 7.51 -15.24 1.74
C SER A 372 8.21 -16.42 1.06
N MET A 373 9.43 -16.80 1.47
CA MET A 373 10.09 -18.00 0.95
C MET A 373 9.30 -19.26 1.30
N LEU A 374 8.97 -19.41 2.58
CA LEU A 374 8.29 -20.59 3.10
C LEU A 374 6.88 -20.72 2.54
N THR A 375 6.12 -19.63 2.62
CA THR A 375 4.69 -19.63 2.26
C THR A 375 4.48 -19.83 0.76
N LEU A 376 5.38 -19.30 -0.07
CA LEU A 376 5.25 -19.34 -1.53
C LEU A 376 6.04 -20.49 -2.16
N ASP A 377 6.62 -21.37 -1.34
CA ASP A 377 7.47 -22.48 -1.74
C ASP A 377 8.57 -22.02 -2.71
N ILE A 378 9.36 -21.04 -2.25
CA ILE A 378 10.52 -20.53 -2.98
C ILE A 378 11.76 -21.23 -2.40
N PRO A 379 12.53 -21.96 -3.24
CA PRO A 379 13.72 -22.65 -2.77
C PRO A 379 14.71 -21.67 -2.11
N ILE A 380 15.10 -21.98 -0.87
CA ILE A 380 16.20 -21.28 -0.21
C ILE A 380 17.51 -21.75 -0.83
N SER A 381 18.26 -20.83 -1.45
CA SER A 381 19.59 -21.11 -1.99
C SER A 381 20.65 -21.07 -0.89
N ILE A 382 21.82 -21.68 -1.12
CA ILE A 382 22.96 -21.61 -0.17
C ILE A 382 23.35 -20.16 0.13
N LEU A 383 23.26 -19.25 -0.85
CA LEU A 383 23.54 -17.83 -0.66
C LEU A 383 22.49 -17.15 0.23
N ASP A 384 21.23 -17.59 0.17
CA ASP A 384 20.19 -17.12 1.08
C ASP A 384 20.44 -17.61 2.50
N GLU A 385 20.83 -18.88 2.68
CA GLU A 385 21.19 -19.44 3.99
C GLU A 385 22.32 -18.64 4.65
N ILE A 386 23.40 -18.40 3.91
CA ILE A 386 24.55 -17.61 4.38
C ILE A 386 24.09 -16.19 4.75
N PHE A 387 23.34 -15.52 3.86
CA PHE A 387 22.83 -14.19 4.12
C PHE A 387 21.98 -14.14 5.39
N LEU A 388 21.00 -15.04 5.52
CA LEU A 388 20.10 -15.08 6.67
C LEU A 388 20.87 -15.34 7.97
N ASN A 389 21.83 -16.27 7.97
CA ASN A 389 22.68 -16.54 9.12
C ASN A 389 23.50 -15.29 9.52
N VAL A 390 24.12 -14.61 8.56
CA VAL A 390 24.83 -13.35 8.81
C VAL A 390 23.90 -12.31 9.43
N GLN A 391 22.72 -12.09 8.85
CA GLN A 391 21.79 -11.07 9.33
C GLN A 391 21.24 -11.39 10.73
N LEU A 392 20.90 -12.65 11.01
CA LEU A 392 20.49 -13.09 12.36
C LEU A 392 21.61 -12.86 13.39
N ASN A 393 22.84 -13.17 13.04
CA ASN A 393 23.99 -12.91 13.90
C ASN A 393 24.21 -11.42 14.14
N VAL A 394 23.99 -10.57 13.14
CA VAL A 394 24.10 -9.11 13.35
C VAL A 394 22.96 -8.58 14.24
N LEU A 395 21.73 -9.08 14.06
CA LEU A 395 20.60 -8.76 14.96
C LEU A 395 20.90 -9.14 16.41
N LEU A 396 21.58 -10.27 16.62
CA LEU A 396 22.06 -10.70 17.93
C LEU A 396 23.21 -9.82 18.45
N LYS A 397 24.26 -9.53 17.65
CA LYS A 397 25.47 -8.81 18.08
C LYS A 397 25.27 -7.32 18.35
N LYS A 398 24.41 -6.62 17.60
CA LYS A 398 24.10 -5.20 17.84
C LYS A 398 23.38 -4.93 19.17
N SER A 399 23.21 -5.94 20.03
CA SER A 399 22.62 -5.84 21.36
C SER A 399 23.49 -5.09 22.37
N SER A 400 24.79 -4.94 22.14
CA SER A 400 25.72 -4.47 23.17
C SER A 400 25.62 -2.96 23.50
N TYR A 401 24.87 -2.17 22.73
CA TYR A 401 24.95 -0.69 22.79
C TYR A 401 23.62 0.07 23.02
N GLY A 402 22.49 -0.55 23.42
CA GLY A 402 21.29 0.25 23.73
C GLY A 402 20.10 -0.52 24.32
N THR A 403 19.19 0.18 25.00
CA THR A 403 18.06 -0.27 25.86
C THR A 403 17.04 -1.27 25.23
N ILE A 404 17.17 -1.61 23.95
CA ILE A 404 16.24 -2.46 23.18
C ILE A 404 16.61 -3.97 23.29
N ILE A 405 17.24 -4.40 24.38
CA ILE A 405 17.94 -5.70 24.43
C ILE A 405 17.00 -6.88 24.74
N HIS A 406 15.97 -6.66 25.58
CA HIS A 406 15.39 -7.78 26.35
C HIS A 406 14.50 -8.74 25.54
N SER A 407 13.90 -8.32 24.43
CA SER A 407 13.06 -9.20 23.58
C SER A 407 13.76 -9.73 22.33
N ARG A 408 14.99 -9.28 22.03
CA ARG A 408 15.68 -9.59 20.76
C ARG A 408 15.94 -11.09 20.56
N GLY A 409 16.33 -11.80 21.62
CA GLY A 409 16.56 -13.23 21.56
C GLY A 409 15.34 -13.98 21.02
N LEU A 410 14.14 -13.65 21.53
CA LEU A 410 12.89 -14.25 21.08
C LEU A 410 12.55 -13.88 19.63
N HIS A 411 12.77 -12.63 19.21
CA HIS A 411 12.59 -12.22 17.81
C HIS A 411 13.50 -13.00 16.84
N CYS A 412 14.76 -13.21 17.22
CA CYS A 412 15.69 -14.02 16.44
C CYS A 412 15.28 -15.49 16.43
N CYS A 413 14.82 -16.05 17.55
CA CYS A 413 14.27 -17.41 17.60
C CYS A 413 13.06 -17.54 16.69
N TYR A 414 12.16 -16.56 16.68
CA TYR A 414 11.03 -16.53 15.74
C TYR A 414 11.47 -16.58 14.27
N LEU A 415 12.44 -15.77 13.85
CA LEU A 415 12.96 -15.84 12.47
C LEU A 415 13.71 -17.15 12.18
N ALA A 416 14.50 -17.64 13.13
CA ALA A 416 15.23 -18.89 13.00
C ALA A 416 14.29 -20.11 12.90
N SER A 417 13.21 -20.13 13.68
CA SER A 417 12.21 -21.20 13.64
C SER A 417 11.60 -21.36 12.25
N GLN A 418 11.34 -20.25 11.57
CA GLN A 418 10.86 -20.25 10.19
C GLN A 418 11.87 -20.90 9.23
N ILE A 419 13.15 -20.55 9.34
CA ILE A 419 14.22 -21.18 8.51
C ILE A 419 14.31 -22.68 8.81
N LEU A 420 14.25 -23.06 10.08
CA LEU A 420 14.32 -24.45 10.52
C LEU A 420 13.17 -25.32 10.02
N ILE A 421 11.97 -24.76 9.85
CA ILE A 421 10.84 -25.50 9.24
C ILE A 421 11.23 -26.05 7.86
N ASN A 422 11.92 -25.25 7.04
CA ASN A 422 12.36 -25.69 5.71
C ASN A 422 13.53 -26.68 5.76
N ILE A 423 14.42 -26.57 6.75
CA ILE A 423 15.54 -27.50 6.90
C ILE A 423 15.04 -28.87 7.38
N CYS A 424 14.16 -28.89 8.39
CA CYS A 424 13.62 -30.13 8.95
C CYS A 424 12.72 -30.89 7.96
N GLY A 425 12.06 -30.17 7.03
CA GLY A 425 11.17 -30.79 6.04
C GLY A 425 11.86 -31.42 4.83
N ARG A 426 13.20 -31.33 4.70
CA ARG A 426 13.93 -31.92 3.56
C ARG A 426 14.44 -33.31 3.92
N GLU A 427 14.13 -34.30 3.10
CA GLU A 427 14.64 -35.67 3.24
C GLU A 427 16.16 -35.75 2.97
N ASP A 428 16.69 -34.87 2.11
CA ASP A 428 18.10 -34.83 1.69
C ASP A 428 18.98 -33.92 2.58
N LEU A 429 19.05 -34.20 3.88
CA LEU A 429 19.81 -33.41 4.86
C LEU A 429 21.35 -33.41 4.66
N CYS A 430 21.88 -34.17 3.70
CA CYS A 430 23.32 -34.42 3.58
C CYS A 430 24.14 -33.27 2.92
N GLY A 431 23.50 -32.19 2.43
CA GLY A 431 24.16 -31.17 1.60
C GLY A 431 24.00 -29.69 1.98
N SER A 432 23.24 -29.31 3.01
CA SER A 432 23.05 -27.90 3.38
C SER A 432 24.25 -27.31 4.15
N TYR A 433 24.49 -25.98 4.09
CA TYR A 433 25.50 -25.33 4.96
C TYR A 433 25.20 -25.56 6.46
N PHE A 434 23.94 -25.87 6.73
CA PHE A 434 23.34 -26.24 8.00
C PHE A 434 23.45 -27.74 8.39
N ALA A 435 24.42 -28.48 7.84
CA ALA A 435 24.48 -29.96 7.85
C ALA A 435 24.84 -30.66 9.18
N THR A 436 24.24 -30.25 10.30
CA THR A 436 23.54 -31.23 11.14
C THR A 436 22.26 -30.54 11.61
N GLY A 437 21.10 -30.81 10.99
CA GLY A 437 19.82 -30.20 11.42
C GLY A 437 19.59 -30.34 12.94
N LEU A 438 20.18 -31.39 13.54
CA LEU A 438 20.26 -31.61 14.98
C LEU A 438 21.06 -30.53 15.75
N GLY A 439 22.25 -30.15 15.29
CA GLY A 439 23.08 -29.13 15.94
C GLY A 439 22.43 -27.75 15.93
N GLU A 440 21.69 -27.44 14.86
CA GLU A 440 20.89 -26.24 14.78
C GLU A 440 19.63 -26.29 15.62
N ALA A 441 18.89 -27.40 15.61
CA ALA A 441 17.78 -27.61 16.52
C ALA A 441 18.25 -27.40 17.97
N LYS A 442 19.37 -28.00 18.37
CA LYS A 442 19.99 -27.79 19.69
C LYS A 442 20.30 -26.32 19.96
N THR A 443 20.94 -25.62 19.02
CA THR A 443 21.32 -24.21 19.17
C THR A 443 20.09 -23.31 19.29
N PHE A 444 19.07 -23.57 18.48
CA PHE A 444 17.78 -22.91 18.52
C PHE A 444 17.07 -23.16 19.85
N MET A 445 16.96 -24.42 20.29
CA MET A 445 16.30 -24.78 21.55
C MET A 445 16.94 -24.07 22.74
N ARG A 446 18.28 -24.08 22.84
CA ARG A 446 19.00 -23.34 23.89
C ARG A 446 18.73 -21.85 23.84
N SER A 447 18.69 -21.26 22.65
CA SER A 447 18.42 -19.83 22.46
C SER A 447 16.97 -19.47 22.83
N LEU A 448 16.02 -20.32 22.47
CA LEU A 448 14.60 -20.14 22.77
C LEU A 448 14.35 -20.26 24.27
N ILE A 449 14.85 -21.32 24.92
CA ILE A 449 14.75 -21.54 26.37
C ILE A 449 15.27 -20.31 27.13
N ARG A 450 16.50 -19.87 26.82
CA ARG A 450 17.12 -18.69 27.45
C ARG A 450 16.35 -17.40 27.19
N SER A 451 15.72 -17.27 26.02
CA SER A 451 14.94 -16.08 25.68
C SER A 451 13.63 -16.03 26.46
N LEU A 452 12.95 -17.18 26.63
CA LEU A 452 11.67 -17.28 27.34
C LEU A 452 11.81 -17.28 28.86
N SER A 453 12.95 -17.71 29.41
CA SER A 453 13.28 -17.64 30.84
C SER A 453 13.95 -16.33 31.26
N ASN A 454 14.18 -15.40 30.33
CA ASN A 454 14.82 -14.14 30.66
C ASN A 454 13.93 -13.29 31.58
N GLU A 455 14.39 -12.99 32.79
CA GLU A 455 13.60 -12.24 33.79
C GLU A 455 13.17 -10.86 33.31
N LYS A 456 14.02 -10.16 32.52
CA LYS A 456 13.68 -8.83 32.00
C LYS A 456 12.61 -8.91 30.93
N TYR A 457 12.65 -9.95 30.08
CA TYR A 457 11.56 -10.26 29.16
C TYR A 457 10.28 -10.58 29.93
N ALA A 458 10.34 -11.48 30.92
CA ALA A 458 9.20 -11.87 31.73
C ALA A 458 8.56 -10.67 32.45
N HIS A 459 9.37 -9.77 33.01
CA HIS A 459 8.90 -8.52 33.62
C HIS A 459 8.25 -7.58 32.61
N LYS A 460 8.79 -7.49 31.39
CA LYS A 460 8.20 -6.70 30.30
C LYS A 460 6.81 -7.22 29.93
N ILE A 461 6.69 -8.53 29.74
CA ILE A 461 5.41 -9.19 29.44
C ILE A 461 4.40 -9.03 30.56
N GLN A 462 4.80 -9.22 31.83
CA GLN A 462 3.91 -9.05 32.99
C GLN A 462 3.36 -7.63 33.12
N LYS A 463 4.11 -6.62 32.68
CA LYS A 463 3.65 -5.23 32.62
C LYS A 463 2.70 -4.94 31.45
N GLY A 464 2.32 -5.95 30.66
CA GLY A 464 1.53 -5.78 29.43
C GLY A 464 2.27 -5.01 28.33
N GLN A 465 3.58 -4.84 28.45
CA GLN A 465 4.36 -4.10 27.46
C GLN A 465 4.66 -4.97 26.25
N ARG A 466 4.35 -4.46 25.05
CA ARG A 466 4.69 -5.14 23.80
C ARG A 466 6.20 -5.23 23.58
N LEU A 467 6.59 -6.18 22.73
CA LEU A 467 7.98 -6.32 22.32
C LEU A 467 8.42 -5.13 21.45
N SER A 468 9.69 -4.74 21.56
CA SER A 468 10.21 -3.46 21.06
C SER A 468 10.11 -3.23 19.55
N PHE A 469 9.97 -4.27 18.73
CA PHE A 469 9.76 -4.12 17.28
C PHE A 469 8.29 -3.85 16.91
N TYR A 470 7.35 -4.02 17.84
CA TYR A 470 5.91 -3.97 17.61
C TYR A 470 5.17 -2.98 18.52
N GLU A 471 5.89 -2.15 19.29
CA GLU A 471 5.27 -1.16 20.20
C GLU A 471 4.39 -0.15 19.45
N ASP A 472 4.88 0.37 18.32
CA ASP A 472 4.13 1.29 17.45
C ASP A 472 3.08 0.57 16.57
N LEU A 473 3.11 -0.77 16.50
CA LEU A 473 2.40 -1.54 15.49
C LEU A 473 0.88 -1.46 15.65
N ASN A 474 0.31 -1.92 16.77
CA ASN A 474 -1.15 -1.99 16.84
C ASN A 474 -1.80 -0.62 17.06
N ILE A 475 -1.07 0.38 17.59
CA ILE A 475 -1.63 1.73 17.76
C ILE A 475 -1.82 2.41 16.39
N LYS A 476 -0.86 2.25 15.47
CA LYS A 476 -0.84 3.04 14.21
C LYS A 476 -1.14 2.23 12.96
N HIS A 477 -0.92 0.92 12.95
CA HIS A 477 -0.90 0.14 11.72
C HIS A 477 -1.92 -1.00 11.68
N LEU A 478 -2.30 -1.58 12.82
CA LEU A 478 -3.25 -2.70 12.85
C LEU A 478 -4.67 -2.31 13.18
N SER A 479 -4.92 -1.09 13.67
CA SER A 479 -6.27 -0.56 13.88
C SER A 479 -7.14 -0.55 12.60
N ILE A 480 -6.48 -0.68 11.44
CA ILE A 480 -7.08 -0.81 10.11
C ILE A 480 -7.73 -2.19 9.92
N ILE A 481 -7.25 -3.22 10.61
CA ILE A 481 -7.70 -4.61 10.47
C ILE A 481 -8.68 -4.91 11.60
N ASN A 482 -9.85 -5.45 11.24
CA ASN A 482 -10.85 -5.84 12.23
C ASN A 482 -10.30 -6.97 13.13
N GLU A 483 -10.48 -6.84 14.45
CA GLU A 483 -10.00 -7.84 15.41
C GLU A 483 -10.68 -9.21 15.24
N ASP A 484 -11.95 -9.24 14.85
CA ASP A 484 -12.69 -10.48 14.60
C ASP A 484 -12.20 -11.17 13.33
N LEU A 485 -11.76 -10.40 12.32
CA LEU A 485 -11.05 -10.96 11.17
C LEU A 485 -9.75 -11.63 11.63
N ILE A 486 -8.93 -10.97 12.45
CA ILE A 486 -7.69 -11.54 12.97
C ILE A 486 -7.98 -12.86 13.70
N LYS A 487 -8.92 -12.86 14.65
CA LYS A 487 -9.32 -14.07 15.40
C LYS A 487 -9.80 -15.18 14.45
N SER A 488 -10.65 -14.86 13.49
CA SER A 488 -11.18 -15.82 12.52
C SER A 488 -10.08 -16.43 11.65
N LEU A 489 -9.13 -15.62 11.17
CA LEU A 489 -8.00 -16.09 10.36
C LEU A 489 -7.11 -17.05 11.16
N PHE A 490 -6.73 -16.69 12.39
CA PHE A 490 -5.85 -17.53 13.21
C PHE A 490 -6.54 -18.83 13.65
N SER A 491 -7.84 -18.80 13.96
CA SER A 491 -8.62 -20.02 14.25
C SER A 491 -8.69 -20.96 13.04
N LYS A 492 -8.88 -20.42 11.82
CA LYS A 492 -8.84 -21.22 10.59
C LYS A 492 -7.45 -21.76 10.27
N CYS A 493 -6.40 -20.96 10.47
CA CYS A 493 -5.02 -21.42 10.33
C CYS A 493 -4.68 -22.54 11.33
N GLU A 494 -5.16 -22.43 12.57
CA GLU A 494 -5.02 -23.49 13.57
C GLU A 494 -5.73 -24.77 13.15
N SER A 495 -6.98 -24.66 12.69
CA SER A 495 -7.76 -25.79 12.17
C SER A 495 -7.05 -26.48 11.00
N HIS A 496 -6.55 -25.69 10.05
CA HIS A 496 -5.80 -26.20 8.90
C HIS A 496 -4.51 -26.92 9.32
N LEU A 497 -3.79 -26.39 10.33
CA LEU A 497 -2.61 -27.06 10.87
C LEU A 497 -2.98 -28.38 11.56
N ALA A 498 -4.09 -28.41 12.31
CA ALA A 498 -4.62 -29.63 12.91
C ALA A 498 -5.00 -30.70 11.87
N ASP A 499 -5.52 -30.29 10.72
CA ASP A 499 -5.85 -31.21 9.63
C ASP A 499 -4.61 -31.73 8.91
N ILE A 500 -3.59 -30.87 8.68
CA ILE A 500 -2.27 -31.32 8.19
C ILE A 500 -1.71 -32.40 9.10
N ILE A 501 -1.74 -32.18 10.41
CA ILE A 501 -1.24 -33.12 11.42
C ILE A 501 -1.90 -34.51 11.31
N LYS A 502 -3.20 -34.56 11.00
CA LYS A 502 -3.90 -35.84 10.82
C LYS A 502 -3.46 -36.58 9.55
N THR A 503 -2.98 -35.86 8.56
CA THR A 503 -2.60 -36.40 7.24
C THR A 503 -1.09 -36.66 7.09
N GLU A 504 -0.23 -35.89 7.77
CA GLU A 504 1.21 -36.10 7.75
C GLU A 504 1.55 -37.38 8.52
N LEU A 505 2.28 -38.29 7.87
CA LEU A 505 2.80 -39.50 8.51
C LEU A 505 3.73 -39.10 9.67
N LEU A 506 3.61 -39.79 10.80
CA LEU A 506 4.50 -39.58 11.94
C LEU A 506 5.95 -39.71 11.50
N GLU A 507 6.76 -38.68 11.73
CA GLU A 507 8.21 -38.75 11.55
C GLU A 507 8.72 -39.94 12.37
N VAL A 508 9.21 -41.00 11.70
CA VAL A 508 9.87 -42.11 12.37
C VAL A 508 11.22 -41.60 12.83
N HIS A 509 11.26 -41.02 14.03
CA HIS A 509 12.49 -40.47 14.59
C HIS A 509 13.49 -41.59 14.86
N ILE A 510 14.46 -41.75 13.97
CA ILE A 510 15.59 -42.68 14.15
C ILE A 510 16.54 -42.15 15.25
N ASN A 511 16.53 -40.83 15.51
CA ASN A 511 17.44 -40.18 16.45
C ASN A 511 16.74 -39.81 17.78
N THR A 512 17.18 -40.44 18.86
CA THR A 512 16.74 -40.21 20.24
C THR A 512 16.98 -38.78 20.74
N GLU A 513 18.03 -38.09 20.27
CA GLU A 513 18.24 -36.66 20.60
C GLU A 513 17.12 -35.78 20.04
N TYR A 514 16.67 -36.08 18.83
CA TYR A 514 15.60 -35.33 18.18
C TYR A 514 14.26 -35.52 18.90
N LYS A 515 14.02 -36.72 19.43
CA LYS A 515 12.87 -37.00 20.29
C LYS A 515 12.89 -36.14 21.55
N ILE A 516 14.05 -36.01 22.21
CA ILE A 516 14.21 -35.12 23.37
C ILE A 516 13.92 -33.67 23.00
N PHE A 517 14.44 -33.16 21.88
CA PHE A 517 14.14 -31.79 21.43
C PHE A 517 12.66 -31.59 21.11
N THR A 518 12.01 -32.60 20.54
CA THR A 518 10.56 -32.59 20.27
C THR A 518 9.77 -32.51 21.56
N ASP A 519 10.10 -33.32 22.56
CA ASP A 519 9.45 -33.29 23.88
C ASP A 519 9.65 -31.96 24.60
N ILE A 520 10.87 -31.40 24.55
CA ILE A 520 11.14 -30.08 25.13
C ILE A 520 10.35 -29.00 24.38
N MET A 521 10.30 -29.05 23.05
CA MET A 521 9.60 -28.05 22.24
C MET A 521 8.09 -28.10 22.46
N ALA A 522 7.50 -29.28 22.58
CA ALA A 522 6.09 -29.47 22.91
C ALA A 522 5.73 -28.78 24.24
N ASN A 523 6.56 -29.00 25.28
CA ASN A 523 6.38 -28.34 26.57
C ASN A 523 6.56 -26.82 26.48
N ILE A 524 7.58 -26.34 25.76
CA ILE A 524 7.79 -24.90 25.55
C ILE A 524 6.58 -24.27 24.87
N ILE A 525 6.03 -24.90 23.83
CA ILE A 525 4.86 -24.41 23.11
C ILE A 525 3.65 -24.32 24.02
N TYR A 526 3.40 -25.35 24.84
CA TYR A 526 2.34 -25.32 25.84
C TYR A 526 2.51 -24.14 26.80
N SER A 527 3.68 -24.00 27.43
CA SER A 527 3.97 -22.90 28.36
C SER A 527 3.93 -21.53 27.69
N PHE A 528 4.33 -21.45 26.42
CA PHE A 528 4.34 -20.22 25.63
C PHE A 528 2.92 -19.78 25.22
N ASN A 529 2.05 -20.72 24.82
CA ASN A 529 0.64 -20.43 24.57
C ASN A 529 -0.06 -19.93 25.84
N GLU A 530 0.21 -20.59 26.97
CA GLU A 530 -0.47 -20.32 28.23
C GLU A 530 0.01 -19.05 28.94
N SER A 531 1.33 -18.85 29.04
CA SER A 531 1.92 -17.84 29.94
C SER A 531 2.92 -16.90 29.28
N ASN A 532 3.25 -17.10 28.00
CA ASN A 532 4.27 -16.37 27.23
C ASN A 532 5.71 -16.45 27.78
N LYS A 533 5.94 -17.20 28.86
CA LYS A 533 7.25 -17.33 29.53
C LYS A 533 7.51 -18.79 29.86
N LEU A 534 8.76 -19.08 30.20
CA LEU A 534 9.18 -20.38 30.73
C LEU A 534 9.67 -20.19 32.16
N ALA A 535 9.25 -21.06 33.09
CA ALA A 535 9.71 -20.96 34.47
C ALA A 535 11.21 -21.27 34.55
N ASN A 536 11.96 -20.57 35.40
CA ASN A 536 13.41 -20.75 35.49
C ASN A 536 13.83 -22.20 35.81
N ILE A 537 13.07 -22.87 36.68
CA ILE A 537 13.32 -24.28 37.05
C ILE A 537 13.13 -25.20 35.82
N GLU A 538 12.08 -25.00 35.03
CA GLU A 538 11.84 -25.75 33.79
C GLU A 538 12.93 -25.45 32.75
N ALA A 539 13.30 -24.18 32.61
CA ALA A 539 14.34 -23.75 31.69
C ALA A 539 15.70 -24.39 32.00
N ASP A 540 16.09 -24.43 33.28
CA ASP A 540 17.33 -25.07 33.72
C ASP A 540 17.30 -26.59 33.46
N SER A 541 16.16 -27.23 33.71
CA SER A 541 15.96 -28.65 33.40
C SER A 541 16.10 -28.93 31.90
N TYR A 542 15.44 -28.13 31.04
CA TYR A 542 15.52 -28.28 29.60
C TYR A 542 16.89 -27.98 29.03
N LEU A 543 17.63 -27.02 29.61
CA LEU A 543 19.01 -26.75 29.23
C LEU A 543 19.93 -27.92 29.56
N ARG A 544 19.77 -28.55 30.74
CA ARG A 544 20.51 -29.77 31.10
C ARG A 544 20.20 -30.90 30.13
N LEU A 545 18.93 -31.16 29.81
CA LEU A 545 18.55 -32.17 28.83
C LEU A 545 19.15 -31.90 27.44
N CYS A 546 19.24 -30.63 27.03
CA CYS A 546 19.91 -30.25 25.79
C CYS A 546 21.43 -30.53 25.80
N ASP A 547 22.10 -30.42 26.96
CA ASP A 547 23.56 -30.46 27.10
C ASP A 547 24.09 -31.84 27.49
N GLU A 548 23.40 -32.55 28.37
CA GLU A 548 23.85 -33.79 29.03
C GLU A 548 23.66 -35.04 28.18
N TYR A 549 23.22 -34.94 26.92
CA TYR A 549 23.04 -36.12 26.07
C TYR A 549 24.34 -36.93 25.98
N PRO A 550 24.43 -38.10 26.64
CA PRO A 550 25.71 -38.78 26.79
C PRO A 550 26.01 -39.48 25.49
N LYS A 551 27.09 -39.05 24.80
CA LYS A 551 27.66 -39.72 23.62
C LYS A 551 27.90 -41.23 23.81
N ASN A 552 27.86 -41.74 25.05
CA ASN A 552 28.20 -43.11 25.42
C ASN A 552 27.06 -43.94 26.04
N SER A 553 25.80 -43.47 26.06
CA SER A 553 24.70 -44.17 26.77
C SER A 553 23.91 -45.18 25.94
N PHE A 554 24.34 -45.54 24.74
CA PHE A 554 23.71 -46.58 23.90
C PHE A 554 23.98 -48.02 24.38
N ILE A 555 24.01 -48.25 25.69
CA ILE A 555 23.78 -49.59 26.23
C ILE A 555 22.35 -49.60 26.74
N ILE A 556 21.42 -49.86 25.82
CA ILE A 556 20.04 -50.21 26.14
C ILE A 556 20.12 -51.51 26.97
N THR A 557 20.15 -51.36 28.28
CA THR A 557 19.73 -52.44 29.16
C THR A 557 18.21 -52.48 29.01
N ASN A 558 17.68 -53.60 28.52
CA ASN A 558 16.25 -53.89 28.52
C ASN A 558 15.75 -53.77 29.98
N ILE A 559 15.22 -52.60 30.34
CA ILE A 559 14.54 -52.41 31.61
C ILE A 559 13.16 -53.01 31.42
N GLU A 560 13.04 -54.26 31.86
CA GLU A 560 11.76 -54.93 32.05
C GLU A 560 10.84 -54.05 32.91
N ASP A 561 9.59 -53.92 32.45
CA ASP A 561 8.47 -53.32 33.17
C ASP A 561 8.37 -53.89 34.59
N LYS A 562 8.89 -53.12 35.57
CA LYS A 562 8.51 -53.28 36.96
C LYS A 562 7.67 -52.09 37.37
N SER A 563 6.37 -52.24 37.15
CA SER A 563 5.32 -51.47 37.81
C SER A 563 5.45 -51.66 39.33
N GLY A 564 5.92 -50.64 40.03
CA GLY A 564 6.00 -50.63 41.48
C GLY A 564 5.79 -49.21 41.99
N ASP A 565 4.56 -48.95 42.42
CA ASP A 565 4.13 -47.97 43.43
C ASP A 565 4.97 -46.70 43.59
N SER A 566 4.48 -45.60 43.01
CA SER A 566 4.96 -44.25 43.33
C SER A 566 3.82 -43.36 43.82
N LEU A 567 4.11 -42.71 44.94
CA LEU A 567 3.26 -41.89 45.80
C LEU A 567 2.39 -40.84 45.08
N GLY A 568 1.09 -40.89 45.36
CA GLY A 568 0.35 -39.80 46.00
C GLY A 568 0.59 -38.37 45.51
N ALA A 569 0.41 -38.10 44.22
CA ALA A 569 0.12 -36.75 43.73
C ALA A 569 -1.32 -36.71 43.22
N THR A 570 -2.19 -36.01 43.96
CA THR A 570 -3.52 -35.61 43.50
C THR A 570 -3.37 -34.72 42.27
N THR A 571 -3.39 -35.34 41.10
CA THR A 571 -3.16 -34.70 39.81
C THR A 571 -4.52 -34.45 39.15
N ASP A 572 -4.78 -33.20 38.77
CA ASP A 572 -5.88 -32.81 37.90
C ASP A 572 -5.80 -33.58 36.56
N LEU A 573 -6.54 -34.70 36.50
CA LEU A 573 -6.49 -35.68 35.40
C LEU A 573 -6.80 -35.09 34.02
N ASN A 574 -7.54 -33.97 33.95
CA ASN A 574 -7.95 -33.37 32.68
C ASN A 574 -6.82 -32.60 31.95
N THR A 575 -5.73 -32.22 32.63
CA THR A 575 -4.59 -31.56 31.94
C THR A 575 -3.65 -32.54 31.26
N SER A 576 -3.81 -33.86 31.47
CA SER A 576 -2.86 -34.86 30.96
C SER A 576 -3.09 -35.21 29.47
N THR A 577 -4.35 -35.19 29.00
CA THR A 577 -4.72 -35.65 27.65
C THR A 577 -4.17 -34.75 26.54
N ASN A 578 -4.21 -33.43 26.70
CA ASN A 578 -3.85 -32.51 25.62
C ASN A 578 -2.34 -32.36 25.45
N LYS A 579 -1.59 -32.45 26.56
CA LYS A 579 -0.12 -32.58 26.50
C LYS A 579 0.28 -33.78 25.65
N SER A 580 -0.46 -34.89 25.75
CA SER A 580 -0.15 -36.11 25.01
C SER A 580 -0.20 -35.94 23.49
N LEU A 581 -1.00 -35.00 22.94
CA LEU A 581 -1.08 -34.76 21.51
C LEU A 581 0.17 -34.01 20.99
N LEU A 582 0.59 -32.94 21.69
CA LEU A 582 1.76 -32.14 21.28
C LEU A 582 3.04 -32.99 21.24
N HIS A 583 3.21 -33.90 22.18
CA HIS A 583 4.35 -34.83 22.24
C HIS A 583 4.40 -35.83 21.07
N ARG A 584 3.32 -35.98 20.31
CA ARG A 584 3.27 -36.84 19.13
C ARG A 584 3.56 -36.08 17.84
N LEU A 585 3.65 -34.75 17.89
CA LEU A 585 3.84 -33.94 16.70
C LEU A 585 5.30 -33.94 16.24
N PRO A 586 5.55 -33.95 14.92
CA PRO A 586 6.86 -33.67 14.36
C PRO A 586 7.44 -32.34 14.87
N PHE A 587 8.75 -32.27 15.05
CA PHE A 587 9.42 -31.03 15.48
C PHE A 587 9.17 -29.87 14.52
N SER A 588 9.14 -30.16 13.21
CA SER A 588 8.79 -29.19 12.15
C SER A 588 7.39 -28.59 12.34
N THR A 589 6.42 -29.41 12.73
CA THR A 589 5.05 -29.01 13.06
C THR A 589 4.99 -28.19 14.35
N LEU A 590 5.75 -28.57 15.37
CA LEU A 590 5.90 -27.77 16.59
C LEU A 590 6.49 -26.38 16.28
N LEU A 591 7.49 -26.28 15.40
CA LEU A 591 7.99 -24.98 14.93
C LEU A 591 6.91 -24.15 14.22
N ARG A 592 6.09 -24.76 13.34
CA ARG A 592 4.95 -24.08 12.69
C ARG A 592 3.97 -23.53 13.73
N LEU A 593 3.67 -24.31 14.77
CA LEU A 593 2.78 -23.91 15.86
C LEU A 593 3.37 -22.75 16.68
N PHE A 594 4.67 -22.82 17.01
CA PHE A 594 5.38 -21.71 17.67
C PHE A 594 5.32 -20.41 16.85
N VAL A 595 5.57 -20.49 15.54
CA VAL A 595 5.46 -19.35 14.62
C VAL A 595 4.04 -18.77 14.63
N LEU A 596 3.01 -19.61 14.54
CA LEU A 596 1.62 -19.17 14.53
C LEU A 596 1.22 -18.49 15.86
N ILE A 597 1.58 -19.09 17.00
CA ILE A 597 1.36 -18.51 18.34
C ILE A 597 2.08 -17.16 18.47
N TYR A 598 3.32 -17.09 17.99
CA TYR A 598 4.10 -15.86 18.01
C TYR A 598 3.44 -14.75 17.17
N GLU A 599 3.02 -15.07 15.96
CA GLU A 599 2.34 -14.14 15.05
C GLU A 599 1.03 -13.64 15.66
N LEU A 600 0.26 -14.53 16.29
CA LEU A 600 -0.98 -14.16 17.00
C LEU A 600 -0.68 -13.24 18.18
N LYS A 601 0.24 -13.59 19.08
CA LYS A 601 0.42 -12.84 20.34
C LYS A 601 1.18 -11.54 20.19
N PHE A 602 2.19 -11.51 19.31
CA PHE A 602 3.15 -10.40 19.27
C PHE A 602 3.03 -9.50 18.05
N ILE A 603 2.41 -9.99 16.97
CA ILE A 603 2.23 -9.19 15.76
C ILE A 603 0.80 -8.70 15.66
N TYR A 604 -0.20 -9.60 15.63
CA TYR A 604 -1.56 -9.22 15.23
C TYR A 604 -2.57 -9.09 16.35
N GLY A 605 -2.52 -9.98 17.33
CA GLY A 605 -3.44 -10.03 18.45
C GLY A 605 -2.89 -9.34 19.70
N ASP A 606 -3.33 -9.86 20.84
CA ASP A 606 -2.90 -9.45 22.16
C ASP A 606 -2.00 -10.51 22.80
N ILE A 607 -1.19 -10.09 23.77
CA ILE A 607 -0.30 -11.00 24.50
C ILE A 607 -1.06 -12.13 25.23
N ASN A 608 -2.34 -11.90 25.54
CA ASN A 608 -3.22 -12.88 26.15
C ASN A 608 -3.99 -13.73 25.12
N SER A 609 -3.85 -13.46 23.83
CA SER A 609 -4.47 -14.30 22.78
C SER A 609 -3.86 -15.71 22.82
N LYS A 610 -4.70 -16.72 22.64
CA LYS A 610 -4.34 -18.13 22.68
C LYS A 610 -4.93 -18.87 21.50
N LEU A 611 -4.23 -19.91 21.06
CA LEU A 611 -4.78 -20.96 20.23
C LEU A 611 -5.52 -21.97 21.12
N THR A 612 -6.62 -22.54 20.63
CA THR A 612 -7.58 -23.33 21.44
C THR A 612 -7.71 -24.76 20.94
N ILE A 613 -7.88 -24.97 19.65
CA ILE A 613 -8.18 -26.27 19.02
C ILE A 613 -7.11 -27.33 19.30
N LEU A 614 -5.83 -26.95 19.35
CA LEU A 614 -4.73 -27.89 19.60
C LEU A 614 -4.39 -28.06 21.09
N PHE A 615 -5.06 -27.30 21.96
CA PHE A 615 -4.75 -27.22 23.40
C PHE A 615 -5.93 -27.61 24.30
N GLU A 616 -7.16 -27.66 23.75
CA GLU A 616 -8.39 -28.20 24.33
C GLU A 616 -8.62 -29.66 23.90
#